data_AF-A0A557SQA2-F1
#
_entry.id   AF-A0A557SQA2-F1
#
_cell.length_a   1.000
_cell.length_b   1.000
_cell.length_c   1.000
_cell.angle_alpha   90.00
_cell.angle_beta   90.00
_cell.angle_gamma   90.00
#
_symmetry.space_group_name_H-M   'P 1'
#
loop_
_entity.id
_entity.type
_entity.pdbx_description
1 polymer ?
#
loop_
_entity_poly.entity_id
_entity_poly.type
_entity_poly.pdbx_seq_one_letter_code
_entity_poly.pdbx_strand_id
1 'polypeptide(L)'
;MNALVDLADPAAVTDALSREWLVACLCAEWCGTCRDYHDSFASMQAQFPQAAFLWVDIETHADWADDMDIENFPTIMIQQDDAVRFLGTMLPYPGHLQRTLETLLNASGDARRPGESVPLDLRELLRMQAG
;
A
#
# COMPACT_ATOMS: atom_id res chain seq x y z
N MET A 1 16.99 5.63 7.78
CA MET A 1 15.98 6.59 7.31
C MET A 1 14.74 5.76 7.03
N ASN A 2 13.73 5.88 7.89
CA ASN A 2 12.44 5.21 7.73
C ASN A 2 11.58 6.17 6.93
N ALA A 3 11.48 5.97 5.63
CA ALA A 3 10.70 6.83 4.78
C ALA A 3 9.69 5.97 4.02
N LEU A 4 8.47 6.49 3.93
CA LEU A 4 7.53 6.05 2.91
C LEU A 4 8.18 6.29 1.54
N VAL A 5 7.82 5.48 0.56
CA VAL A 5 8.27 5.67 -0.81
C VAL A 5 7.84 7.06 -1.26
N ASP A 6 8.81 7.89 -1.64
CA ASP A 6 8.53 9.16 -2.30
C ASP A 6 8.14 8.84 -3.75
N LEU A 7 6.85 8.93 -4.04
CA LEU A 7 6.31 8.63 -5.37
C LEU A 7 6.82 9.60 -6.45
N ALA A 8 7.38 10.76 -6.07
CA ALA A 8 7.97 11.71 -7.00
C ALA A 8 9.47 11.43 -7.28
N ASP A 9 10.13 10.57 -6.49
CA ASP A 9 11.53 10.19 -6.70
C ASP A 9 11.63 8.89 -7.53
N PRO A 10 12.12 8.96 -8.79
CA PRO A 10 12.22 7.77 -9.64
C PRO A 10 13.15 6.70 -9.08
N ALA A 11 14.15 7.05 -8.26
CA ALA A 11 15.01 6.08 -7.61
C ALA A 11 14.27 5.32 -6.50
N ALA A 12 13.46 6.02 -5.70
CA ALA A 12 12.62 5.41 -4.67
C ALA A 12 11.53 4.52 -5.28
N VAL A 13 10.91 4.96 -6.38
CA VAL A 13 9.93 4.17 -7.15
C VAL A 13 10.55 2.90 -7.72
N THR A 14 11.76 2.99 -8.28
CA THR A 14 12.48 1.82 -8.81
C THR A 14 12.84 0.83 -7.71
N ASP A 15 13.29 1.30 -6.54
CA ASP A 15 13.54 0.45 -5.37
C ASP A 15 12.25 -0.25 -4.91
N ALA A 16 11.13 0.47 -4.83
CA ALA A 16 9.83 -0.10 -4.47
C ALA A 16 9.39 -1.19 -5.46
N LEU A 17 9.52 -0.95 -6.78
CA LEU A 17 9.20 -1.93 -7.81
C LEU A 17 10.05 -3.22 -7.72
N SER A 18 11.26 -3.14 -7.14
CA SER A 18 12.11 -4.31 -6.92
C SER A 18 11.68 -5.18 -5.73
N ARG A 19 10.82 -4.66 -4.85
CA ARG A 19 10.32 -5.40 -3.68
C ARG A 19 9.19 -6.33 -4.09
N GLU A 20 9.14 -7.49 -3.44
CA GLU A 20 8.07 -8.47 -3.64
C GLU A 20 6.75 -7.95 -3.05
N TRP A 21 6.82 -7.29 -1.89
CA TRP A 21 5.67 -6.80 -1.14
C TRP A 21 5.52 -5.29 -1.22
N LEU A 22 4.32 -4.83 -1.56
CA LEU A 22 3.93 -3.42 -1.55
C LEU A 22 2.77 -3.25 -0.55
N VAL A 23 2.86 -2.22 0.29
CA VAL A 23 1.85 -1.89 1.30
C VAL A 23 1.47 -0.43 1.13
N ALA A 24 0.23 -0.13 0.77
CA ALA A 24 -0.24 1.23 0.56
C ALA A 24 -1.30 1.64 1.58
N CYS A 25 -1.20 2.86 2.13
CA CYS A 25 -2.39 3.57 2.59
C CYS A 25 -2.99 4.34 1.41
N LEU A 26 -4.22 3.98 1.06
CA LEU A 26 -5.10 4.78 0.23
C LEU A 26 -5.83 5.75 1.15
N CYS A 27 -5.47 7.01 0.99
CA CYS A 27 -5.72 8.08 1.92
C CYS A 27 -6.26 9.29 1.13
N ALA A 28 -6.84 10.27 1.82
CA ALA A 28 -7.32 11.52 1.24
C ALA A 28 -6.92 12.71 2.13
N GLU A 29 -6.67 13.89 1.56
CA GLU A 29 -6.09 15.03 2.29
C GLU A 29 -7.01 15.50 3.43
N TRP A 30 -8.32 15.50 3.17
CA TRP A 30 -9.33 15.95 4.12
C TRP A 30 -9.52 15.00 5.32
N CYS A 31 -9.05 13.75 5.25
CA CYS A 31 -9.30 12.75 6.29
C CYS A 31 -8.36 12.92 7.50
N GLY A 32 -8.93 13.30 8.65
CA GLY A 32 -8.19 13.44 9.91
C GLY A 32 -7.57 12.13 10.39
N THR A 33 -8.29 11.02 10.23
CA THR A 33 -7.81 9.68 10.61
C THR A 33 -6.60 9.25 9.78
N CYS A 34 -6.52 9.61 8.50
CA CYS A 34 -5.32 9.38 7.68
C CYS A 34 -4.12 10.14 8.27
N ARG A 35 -4.27 11.42 8.59
CA ARG A 35 -3.17 12.21 9.18
C ARG A 35 -2.68 11.62 10.50
N ASP A 36 -3.59 11.18 11.37
CA ASP A 36 -3.23 10.49 12.61
C ASP A 36 -2.52 9.15 12.37
N TYR A 37 -2.81 8.49 11.24
CA TYR A 37 -2.22 7.19 10.92
C TYR A 37 -0.79 7.29 10.38
N HIS A 38 -0.48 8.35 9.64
CA HIS A 38 0.73 8.52 8.83
C HIS A 38 2.02 8.10 9.54
N ASP A 39 2.31 8.65 10.71
CA ASP A 39 3.59 8.40 11.40
C ASP A 39 3.72 6.94 11.88
N SER A 40 2.62 6.36 12.34
CA SER A 40 2.61 4.96 12.77
C SER A 40 2.70 3.99 11.59
N PHE A 41 2.12 4.36 10.45
CA PHE A 41 2.25 3.64 9.18
C PHE A 41 3.70 3.70 8.66
N ALA A 42 4.31 4.89 8.61
CA ALA A 42 5.70 5.09 8.22
C ALA A 42 6.69 4.30 9.09
N SER A 43 6.38 4.16 10.38
CA SER A 43 7.19 3.37 11.32
C SER A 43 7.18 1.87 11.04
N MET A 44 6.23 1.35 10.26
CA MET A 44 6.19 -0.08 9.87
C MET A 44 7.34 -0.46 8.93
N GLN A 45 7.84 0.47 8.11
CA GLN A 45 8.93 0.20 7.15
C GLN A 45 10.20 -0.38 7.83
N ALA A 46 10.50 0.04 9.06
CA ALA A 46 11.64 -0.50 9.82
C ALA A 46 11.41 -1.93 10.32
N GLN A 47 10.16 -2.31 10.55
CA GLN A 47 9.79 -3.65 11.04
C GLN A 47 9.68 -4.66 9.89
N PHE A 48 9.35 -4.19 8.69
CA PHE A 48 9.15 -5.02 7.50
C PHE A 48 10.06 -4.54 6.35
N PRO A 49 11.40 -4.69 6.47
CA PRO A 49 12.34 -4.24 5.45
C PRO A 49 12.19 -4.98 4.10
N GLN A 50 11.45 -6.09 4.04
CA GLN A 50 11.16 -6.80 2.78
C GLN A 50 9.98 -6.19 1.99
N ALA A 51 9.22 -5.26 2.59
CA ALA A 51 8.11 -4.59 1.95
C ALA A 51 8.42 -3.10 1.72
N ALA A 52 7.82 -2.51 0.69
CA ALA A 52 7.82 -1.07 0.46
C ALA A 52 6.49 -0.47 0.94
N PHE A 53 6.56 0.65 1.65
CA PHE A 53 5.38 1.34 2.19
C PHE A 53 5.07 2.61 1.40
N LEU A 54 3.86 2.69 0.85
CA LEU A 54 3.39 3.78 0.00
C LEU A 54 2.30 4.57 0.73
N TRP A 55 2.39 5.89 0.67
CA TRP A 55 1.30 6.78 1.04
C TRP A 55 0.68 7.33 -0.23
N VAL A 56 -0.55 6.92 -0.52
CA VAL A 56 -1.23 7.29 -1.77
C VAL A 56 -2.40 8.17 -1.42
N ASP A 57 -2.30 9.45 -1.78
CA ASP A 57 -3.47 10.32 -1.83
C ASP A 57 -4.24 10.02 -3.11
N ILE A 58 -5.42 9.42 -2.96
CA ILE A 58 -6.24 9.02 -4.10
C ILE A 58 -6.78 10.23 -4.89
N GLU A 59 -6.85 11.42 -4.28
CA GLU A 59 -7.31 12.63 -4.97
C GLU A 59 -6.30 13.07 -6.05
N THR A 60 -5.01 12.81 -5.81
CA THR A 60 -3.93 13.10 -6.77
C THR A 60 -3.76 12.02 -7.85
N HIS A 61 -4.31 10.83 -7.62
CA HIS A 61 -4.19 9.67 -8.51
C HIS A 61 -5.58 9.15 -8.92
N ALA A 62 -6.51 10.07 -9.18
CA ALA A 62 -7.92 9.75 -9.44
C ALA A 62 -8.10 8.79 -10.62
N ASP A 63 -7.37 8.97 -11.73
CA ASP A 63 -7.44 8.05 -12.90
C ASP A 63 -7.07 6.60 -12.54
N TRP A 64 -6.19 6.39 -11.56
CA TRP A 64 -5.81 5.06 -11.08
C TRP A 64 -6.81 4.50 -10.05
N ALA A 65 -7.44 5.38 -9.27
CA ALA A 65 -8.38 5.01 -8.22
C ALA A 65 -9.86 4.95 -8.66
N ASP A 66 -10.21 5.44 -9.86
CA ASP A 66 -11.59 5.66 -10.34
C ASP A 66 -12.45 4.38 -10.27
N ASP A 67 -11.88 3.24 -10.64
CA ASP A 67 -12.57 1.94 -10.65
C ASP A 67 -12.79 1.31 -9.26
N MET A 68 -12.32 1.94 -8.17
CA MET A 68 -12.23 1.25 -6.87
C MET A 68 -13.38 1.48 -5.89
N ASP A 69 -14.31 2.40 -6.15
CA ASP A 69 -15.40 2.74 -5.21
C ASP A 69 -14.91 2.85 -3.73
N ILE A 70 -13.75 3.50 -3.51
CA ILE A 70 -13.23 3.69 -2.14
C ILE A 70 -14.06 4.78 -1.45
N GLU A 71 -15.02 4.34 -0.65
CA GLU A 71 -15.87 5.23 0.13
C GLU A 71 -15.33 5.49 1.55
N ASN A 72 -14.33 4.73 1.99
CA ASN A 72 -13.86 4.76 3.37
C ASN A 72 -12.34 4.91 3.46
N PHE A 73 -11.90 5.85 4.30
CA PHE A 73 -10.49 6.17 4.52
C PHE A 73 -10.13 6.01 6.01
N PRO A 74 -8.92 5.53 6.35
CA PRO A 74 -7.89 5.01 5.44
C PRO A 74 -8.21 3.59 4.95
N THR A 75 -7.91 3.30 3.69
CA THR A 75 -7.97 1.94 3.12
C THR A 75 -6.57 1.40 2.91
N ILE A 76 -6.30 0.21 3.45
CA ILE A 76 -5.00 -0.45 3.29
C ILE A 76 -5.09 -1.45 2.15
N MET A 77 -4.09 -1.40 1.28
CA MET A 77 -3.86 -2.41 0.26
C MET A 77 -2.50 -3.08 0.50
N ILE A 78 -2.47 -4.40 0.44
CA ILE A 78 -1.23 -5.20 0.53
C ILE A 78 -1.17 -6.08 -0.71
N GLN A 79 -0.09 -5.94 -1.48
CA GLN A 79 0.15 -6.67 -2.71
C GLN A 79 1.45 -7.46 -2.59
N GLN A 80 1.43 -8.69 -3.11
CA GLN A 80 2.61 -9.54 -3.29
C GLN A 80 2.73 -9.86 -4.77
N ASP A 81 3.85 -9.48 -5.39
CA ASP A 81 4.01 -9.50 -6.85
C ASP A 81 2.84 -8.80 -7.54
N ASP A 82 2.03 -9.51 -8.34
CA ASP A 82 0.85 -8.97 -9.02
C ASP A 82 -0.46 -9.31 -8.28
N ALA A 83 -0.40 -9.99 -7.13
CA ALA A 83 -1.56 -10.46 -6.40
C ALA A 83 -1.90 -9.57 -5.20
N VAL A 84 -3.12 -9.03 -5.18
CA VAL A 84 -3.67 -8.32 -4.02
C VAL A 84 -3.99 -9.32 -2.90
N ARG A 85 -3.25 -9.23 -1.80
CA ARG A 85 -3.38 -10.11 -0.63
C ARG A 85 -4.36 -9.56 0.41
N PHE A 86 -4.54 -8.24 0.44
CA PHE A 86 -5.50 -7.56 1.31
C PHE A 86 -5.94 -6.23 0.68
N LEU A 87 -7.22 -5.91 0.80
CA LEU A 87 -7.79 -4.60 0.48
C LEU A 87 -8.94 -4.33 1.46
N GLY A 88 -8.84 -3.27 2.26
CA GLY A 88 -9.92 -2.89 3.16
C GLY A 88 -9.58 -1.76 4.11
N THR A 89 -10.63 -1.15 4.67
CA THR A 89 -10.51 -0.05 5.63
C THR A 89 -9.86 -0.52 6.93
N MET A 90 -8.86 0.22 7.39
CA MET A 90 -8.17 -0.06 8.64
C MET A 90 -7.92 1.24 9.40
N LEU A 91 -8.52 1.34 10.59
CA LEU A 91 -8.29 2.46 11.51
C LEU A 91 -6.85 2.45 12.05
N PRO A 92 -6.34 3.59 12.59
CA PRO A 92 -4.96 3.78 13.04
C PRO A 92 -4.65 3.04 14.35
N TYR A 93 -4.81 1.72 14.33
CA TYR A 93 -4.41 0.80 15.37
C TYR A 93 -3.16 0.05 14.88
N PRO A 94 -1.94 0.51 15.23
CA PRO A 94 -0.71 -0.01 14.64
C PRO A 94 -0.54 -1.52 14.83
N GLY A 95 -1.03 -2.08 15.93
CA GLY A 95 -1.01 -3.52 16.18
C GLY A 95 -1.85 -4.34 15.20
N HIS A 96 -2.91 -3.77 14.61
CA HIS A 96 -3.74 -4.48 13.64
C HIS A 96 -2.99 -4.64 12.32
N LEU A 97 -2.44 -3.54 11.77
CA LEU A 97 -1.64 -3.60 10.54
C LEU A 97 -0.43 -4.53 10.72
N GLN A 98 0.28 -4.40 11.84
CA GLN A 98 1.42 -5.26 12.14
C GLN A 98 1.04 -6.74 12.12
N ARG A 99 -0.04 -7.13 12.81
CA ARG A 99 -0.50 -8.53 12.84
C ARG A 99 -0.92 -9.03 11.46
N THR A 100 -1.60 -8.20 10.67
CA THR A 100 -2.00 -8.53 9.29
C THR A 100 -0.77 -8.78 8.41
N LEU A 101 0.22 -7.88 8.47
CA LEU A 101 1.49 -8.04 7.75
C LEU A 101 2.22 -9.31 8.20
N GLU A 102 2.42 -9.51 9.49
CA GLU A 102 3.04 -10.73 10.01
C GLU A 102 2.31 -12.00 9.53
N THR A 103 0.98 -11.98 9.48
CA THR A 103 0.21 -13.14 9.00
C THR A 103 0.45 -13.39 7.51
N LEU A 104 0.37 -12.35 6.68
CA LEU A 104 0.51 -12.48 5.23
C LEU A 104 1.93 -12.83 4.81
N LEU A 105 2.94 -12.18 5.41
CA LEU A 105 4.34 -12.42 5.07
C LEU A 105 4.85 -13.80 5.54
N ASN A 106 4.27 -14.35 6.61
CA ASN A 106 4.61 -15.71 7.08
C ASN A 106 3.80 -16.81 6.39
N ALA A 107 2.68 -16.47 5.74
CA ALA A 107 1.88 -17.43 5.00
C ALA A 107 2.59 -17.77 3.67
N SER A 108 3.49 -18.76 3.72
CA SER A 108 4.07 -19.36 2.53
C SER A 108 2.99 -20.10 1.74
N GLY A 109 2.42 -19.43 0.74
CA GLY A 109 1.63 -20.09 -0.32
C GLY A 109 0.19 -20.45 0.02
N ASP A 110 -0.68 -19.45 0.11
CA ASP A 110 -2.04 -19.51 -0.46
C ASP A 110 -2.55 -18.08 -0.69
N ALA A 111 -2.22 -17.49 -1.85
CA ALA A 111 -3.00 -16.38 -2.38
C ALA A 111 -4.33 -16.95 -2.86
N ARG A 112 -5.41 -16.24 -2.61
CA ARG A 112 -6.66 -16.47 -3.33
C ARG A 112 -6.41 -16.45 -4.85
N ARG A 113 -7.19 -17.28 -5.55
CA ARG A 113 -6.97 -17.83 -6.90
C ARG A 113 -6.35 -16.88 -7.94
N PRO A 114 -5.42 -17.35 -8.78
CA PRO A 114 -5.08 -16.67 -10.04
C PRO A 114 -6.33 -16.52 -10.91
N GLY A 115 -6.69 -15.29 -11.28
CA GLY A 115 -7.76 -15.01 -12.25
C GLY A 115 -8.84 -14.01 -11.82
N GLU A 116 -8.83 -13.48 -10.59
CA GLU A 116 -9.65 -12.32 -10.24
C GLU A 116 -8.79 -11.08 -10.49
N SER A 117 -8.97 -10.44 -11.65
CA SER A 117 -8.34 -9.15 -11.97
C SER A 117 -8.88 -8.14 -10.97
N VAL A 118 -8.08 -7.82 -9.95
CA VAL A 118 -8.30 -6.58 -9.21
C VAL A 118 -7.85 -5.47 -10.13
N PRO A 119 -8.71 -4.50 -10.49
CA PRO A 119 -8.32 -3.39 -11.37
C PRO A 119 -7.21 -2.53 -10.76
N LEU A 120 -6.97 -2.66 -9.45
CA LEU A 120 -5.90 -1.97 -8.75
C LEU A 120 -4.60 -2.78 -8.68
N ASP A 121 -3.56 -2.27 -9.33
CA ASP A 121 -2.16 -2.73 -9.23
C ASP A 121 -1.27 -1.57 -8.73
N LEU A 122 -0.64 -1.73 -7.56
CA LEU A 122 0.31 -0.74 -7.02
C LEU A 122 1.57 -0.63 -7.87
N ARG A 123 1.95 -1.69 -8.59
CA ARG A 123 3.07 -1.64 -9.52
C ARG A 123 2.73 -0.81 -10.74
N GLU A 124 1.48 -0.83 -11.21
CA GLU A 124 1.03 0.06 -12.28
C GLU A 124 1.13 1.53 -11.85
N LEU A 125 0.62 1.87 -10.65
CA LEU A 125 0.79 3.20 -10.08
C LEU A 125 2.25 3.64 -10.07
N LEU A 126 3.14 2.78 -9.55
CA LEU A 126 4.57 3.07 -9.51
C LEU A 126 5.17 3.23 -10.90
N ARG A 127 4.77 2.42 -11.90
CA ARG A 127 5.24 2.57 -13.29
C ARG A 127 4.80 3.89 -13.91
N MET A 128 3.62 4.40 -13.56
CA MET A 128 3.15 5.73 -14.01
C MET A 128 3.99 6.87 -13.43
N GLN A 129 4.62 6.68 -12.27
CA GLN A 129 5.50 7.67 -11.65
C GLN A 129 6.97 7.57 -12.09
N ALA A 130 7.38 6.42 -12.65
CA ALA A 130 8.75 6.20 -13.13
C ALA A 130 9.00 6.79 -14.54
N GLY A 131 7.98 7.35 -15.20
CA GLY A 131 7.99 7.83 -16.59
C GLY A 131 8.15 9.33 -16.74
#